data_AF-A0A3S4H210-F1
#
_entry.id   AF-A0A3S4H210-F1
#
_cell.length_a   1.000
_cell.length_b   1.000
_cell.length_c   1.000
_cell.angle_alpha   90.00
_cell.angle_beta   90.00
_cell.angle_gamma   90.00
#
_symmetry.space_group_name_H-M   'P 1'
#
loop_
_entity.id
_entity.type
_entity.pdbx_description
1 polymer ?
#
loop_
_entity_poly.entity_id
_entity_poly.type
_entity_poly.pdbx_seq_one_letter_code
_entity_poly.pdbx_strand_id
1 'polypeptide(L)'
;MFGAELVIVLLAIYLGARLGGIGIGFAGGLGVLVLTLIFQIKPGAIPFDVIEIIMAVIAAIAAMQVAGGMDYLVSLAERMLRRHPKYITFLARW
;
A
#
# COMPACT_ATOMS: atom_id res chain seq x y z
N MET A 1 6.09 -28.33 8.40
CA MET A 1 6.70 -27.40 7.42
C MET A 1 5.77 -26.21 7.16
N PHE A 2 4.47 -26.44 6.95
CA PHE A 2 3.43 -25.39 6.83
C PHE A 2 3.40 -24.30 7.93
N GLY A 3 3.58 -24.67 9.20
CA GLY A 3 3.50 -23.70 10.30
C GLY A 3 4.58 -22.61 10.27
N ALA A 4 5.79 -22.93 9.80
CA ALA A 4 6.87 -21.94 9.71
C ALA A 4 6.65 -20.97 8.54
N GLU A 5 6.17 -21.48 7.40
CA GLU A 5 5.82 -20.67 6.23
C GLU A 5 4.70 -19.67 6.56
N LEU A 6 3.67 -20.12 7.29
CA LEU A 6 2.58 -19.28 7.78
C LEU A 6 3.08 -18.14 8.68
N VAL A 7 3.98 -18.44 9.61
CA VAL A 7 4.56 -17.42 10.50
C VAL A 7 5.31 -16.37 9.70
N ILE A 8 6.09 -16.77 8.69
CA ILE A 8 6.83 -15.84 7.84
C ILE A 8 5.89 -14.95 7.04
N VAL A 9 4.84 -15.53 6.44
CA VAL A 9 3.83 -14.76 5.69
C VAL A 9 3.12 -13.78 6.60
N LEU A 10 2.68 -14.21 7.79
CA LEU A 10 2.01 -13.34 8.75
C LEU A 10 2.92 -12.20 9.24
N LEU A 11 4.20 -12.48 9.48
CA LEU A 11 5.19 -11.46 9.83
C LEU A 11 5.42 -10.47 8.69
N ALA A 12 5.51 -10.94 7.44
CA ALA A 12 5.67 -10.08 6.27
C ALA A 12 4.45 -9.16 6.07
N ILE A 13 3.23 -9.69 6.22
CA ILE A 13 1.99 -8.90 6.16
C ILE A 13 1.94 -7.88 7.30
N TYR A 14 2.24 -8.31 8.53
CA TYR A 14 2.23 -7.43 9.70
C TYR A 14 3.21 -6.27 9.55
N LEU A 15 4.45 -6.57 9.14
CA LEU A 15 5.48 -5.56 8.91
C LEU A 15 5.12 -4.63 7.75
N GLY A 16 4.63 -5.17 6.63
CA GLY A 16 4.18 -4.39 5.48
C GLY A 16 3.05 -3.44 5.85
N ALA A 17 2.01 -3.94 6.51
CA ALA A 17 0.86 -3.14 6.94
C ALA A 17 1.25 -2.04 7.94
N ARG A 18 2.24 -2.29 8.81
CA ARG A 18 2.72 -1.30 9.78
C ARG A 18 3.59 -0.22 9.13
N LEU A 19 4.40 -0.57 8.14
CA LEU A 19 5.25 0.39 7.43
C LEU A 19 4.44 1.28 6.49
N GLY A 20 3.36 0.74 5.89
CA GLY A 20 2.49 1.48 4.98
C GLY A 20 3.21 1.94 3.70
N GLY A 21 2.45 2.48 2.74
CA GLY A 21 3.00 3.05 1.50
C GLY A 21 3.99 2.12 0.80
N ILE A 22 5.23 2.59 0.60
CA ILE A 22 6.30 1.83 -0.08
C ILE A 22 6.78 0.59 0.68
N GLY A 23 6.64 0.59 2.01
CA GLY A 23 7.07 -0.53 2.84
C GLY A 23 6.27 -1.82 2.63
N ILE A 24 5.03 -1.71 2.14
CA ILE A 24 4.18 -2.87 1.82
C ILE A 24 4.79 -3.70 0.68
N GLY A 25 5.26 -3.04 -0.38
CA GLY A 25 5.88 -3.70 -1.52
C GLY A 25 7.19 -4.42 -1.14
N PHE A 26 8.04 -3.75 -0.35
CA PHE A 26 9.30 -4.33 0.13
C PHE A 26 9.08 -5.51 1.08
N ALA A 27 8.13 -5.41 2.02
CA ALA A 27 7.82 -6.50 2.95
C ALA A 27 7.29 -7.75 2.23
N GLY A 28 6.43 -7.56 1.22
CA GLY A 28 5.95 -8.65 0.37
C GLY A 28 7.07 -9.32 -0.42
N GLY A 29 7.92 -8.54 -1.10
CA GLY A 29 9.07 -9.06 -1.85
C GLY A 29 10.07 -9.81 -0.97
N LEU A 30 10.37 -9.27 0.22
CA LEU A 30 11.26 -9.91 1.20
C LEU A 30 10.67 -11.22 1.74
N GLY A 31 9.37 -11.27 2.03
CA GLY A 31 8.69 -12.50 2.43
C GLY A 31 8.79 -13.60 1.38
N VAL A 32 8.61 -13.27 0.10
CA VAL A 32 8.77 -14.22 -1.02
C VAL A 32 10.23 -14.68 -1.16
N LEU A 33 11.21 -13.78 -1.01
CA LEU A 33 12.63 -14.16 -1.03
C LEU A 33 13.00 -15.13 0.09
N VAL A 34 12.51 -14.87 1.31
CA VAL A 34 12.75 -15.74 2.47
C VAL A 34 12.16 -17.13 2.24
N LEU A 35 10.92 -17.21 1.72
CA LEU A 35 10.26 -18.48 1.44
C LEU A 35 10.94 -19.28 0.31
N THR A 36 11.41 -18.60 -0.74
CA THR A 36 12.04 -19.26 -1.89
C THR A 36 13.49 -19.67 -1.64
N LEU A 37 14.29 -18.84 -0.95
CA LEU A 37 15.71 -19.13 -0.69
C LEU A 37 15.92 -20.06 0.51
N ILE A 38 15.16 -19.89 1.60
CA ILE A 38 15.36 -20.68 2.83
C ILE A 38 14.56 -21.98 2.79
N PHE A 39 13.30 -21.91 2.35
CA PHE A 39 12.41 -23.09 2.32
C PHE A 39 12.41 -23.81 0.97
N GLN A 40 13.18 -23.32 -0.02
CA GLN A 40 13.34 -23.92 -1.36
C GLN A 40 12.00 -24.20 -2.05
N ILE A 41 10.98 -23.38 -1.74
CA ILE A 41 9.67 -23.47 -2.38
C ILE A 41 9.82 -22.99 -3.82
N LYS A 42 9.36 -23.80 -4.77
CA LYS A 42 9.37 -23.41 -6.19
C LYS A 42 8.56 -22.12 -6.36
N PRO A 43 9.17 -21.03 -6.85
CA PRO A 43 8.43 -19.84 -7.19
C PRO A 43 7.38 -20.20 -8.26
N GLY A 44 6.13 -19.82 -8.03
CA GLY A 44 5.13 -19.84 -9.09
C GLY A 44 5.45 -18.83 -10.18
N ALA A 45 4.62 -18.76 -11.22
CA ALA A 45 4.72 -17.67 -12.19
C ALA A 45 4.56 -16.32 -11.47
N ILE A 46 5.62 -15.51 -11.49
CA ILE A 46 5.62 -14.20 -10.85
C ILE A 46 4.87 -13.24 -11.77
N PRO A 47 3.77 -12.60 -11.30
CA PRO A 47 2.99 -11.67 -12.12
C PRO A 47 3.66 -10.30 -12.14
N PHE A 48 4.76 -10.17 -12.88
CA PHE A 48 5.56 -8.94 -12.95
C PHE A 48 4.73 -7.71 -13.33
N ASP A 49 3.82 -7.85 -14.31
CA ASP A 49 2.93 -6.76 -14.74
C ASP A 49 2.11 -6.17 -13.57
N VAL A 50 1.60 -7.05 -12.70
CA VAL A 50 0.80 -6.64 -11.55
C VAL A 50 1.67 -5.97 -10.49
N ILE A 51 2.87 -6.49 -10.24
CA ILE A 51 3.82 -5.93 -9.27
C ILE A 51 4.27 -4.54 -9.71
N GLU A 52 4.59 -4.35 -10.99
CA GLU A 52 5.00 -3.06 -11.54
C GLU A 52 3.92 -2.00 -11.41
N ILE A 53 2.66 -2.34 -11.71
CA ILE A 53 1.52 -1.43 -11.54
C ILE A 53 1.37 -1.02 -10.07
N ILE A 54 1.44 -1.98 -9.13
CA ILE A 54 1.34 -1.69 -7.69
C ILE A 54 2.50 -0.78 -7.25
N MET A 55 3.73 -1.08 -7.65
CA MET A 55 4.90 -0.29 -7.31
C MET A 55 4.82 1.14 -7.87
N ALA A 56 4.34 1.30 -9.11
CA ALA A 56 4.13 2.60 -9.72
C ALA A 56 3.09 3.43 -8.94
N VAL A 57 1.95 2.83 -8.58
CA VAL A 57 0.90 3.50 -7.80
C VAL A 57 1.41 3.88 -6.40
N ILE A 58 2.11 2.98 -5.72
CA ILE A 58 2.67 3.25 -4.40
C ILE A 58 3.72 4.37 -4.45
N ALA A 59 4.59 4.39 -5.46
CA ALA A 59 5.57 5.45 -5.65
C ALA A 59 4.87 6.80 -5.90
N ALA A 60 3.83 6.82 -6.73
CA ALA A 60 3.03 8.03 -6.97
C ALA A 60 2.34 8.53 -5.68
N ILE A 61 1.76 7.63 -4.89
CA ILE A 61 1.15 7.97 -3.59
C ILE A 61 2.20 8.51 -2.63
N ALA A 62 3.36 7.85 -2.51
CA ALA A 62 4.45 8.30 -1.64
C ALA A 62 4.96 9.68 -2.05
N ALA A 63 5.12 9.94 -3.35
CA ALA A 63 5.47 11.26 -3.87
C ALA A 63 4.40 12.31 -3.53
N MET A 64 3.11 11.98 -3.66
CA MET A 64 2.01 12.88 -3.26
C MET A 64 1.96 13.15 -1.76
N GLN A 65 2.28 12.17 -0.92
CA GLN A 65 2.38 12.33 0.54
C GLN A 65 3.52 13.27 0.91
N VAL A 66 4.71 13.04 0.36
CA VAL A 66 5.91 13.84 0.66
C VAL A 66 5.79 15.27 0.11
N ALA A 67 5.16 15.44 -1.05
CA ALA A 67 4.92 16.76 -1.64
C ALA A 67 3.78 17.55 -0.97
N GLY A 68 3.06 16.98 0.01
CA GLY A 68 1.88 17.60 0.62
C GLY A 68 0.67 17.70 -0.31
N GLY A 69 0.68 16.96 -1.42
CA GLY A 69 -0.41 16.97 -2.40
C GLY A 69 -1.73 16.48 -1.83
N MET A 70 -1.68 15.55 -0.88
CA MET A 70 -2.87 15.07 -0.17
C MET A 70 -3.53 16.19 0.65
N ASP A 71 -2.75 16.92 1.44
CA ASP A 71 -3.25 18.05 2.23
C ASP A 71 -3.80 19.16 1.34
N TYR A 72 -3.15 19.41 0.19
CA TYR A 72 -3.64 20.36 -0.80
C TYR A 72 -5.03 19.96 -1.34
N LEU A 73 -5.22 18.71 -1.76
CA LEU A 73 -6.50 18.22 -2.27
C LEU A 73 -7.60 18.30 -1.20
N VAL A 74 -7.29 17.97 0.05
CA VAL A 74 -8.22 18.11 1.18
C VAL A 74 -8.60 19.57 1.40
N SER A 75 -7.62 20.47 1.40
CA SER A 75 -7.88 21.92 1.56
C SER A 75 -8.75 22.49 0.44
N LEU A 76 -8.59 22.00 -0.80
CA LEU A 76 -9.39 22.40 -1.94
C LEU A 76 -10.82 21.89 -1.79
N ALA A 77 -11.00 20.63 -1.39
CA ALA A 77 -12.30 20.06 -1.09
C ALA A 77 -13.01 20.83 0.03
N GLU A 78 -12.29 21.19 1.09
CA GLU A 78 -12.82 21.98 2.20
C GLU A 78 -13.28 23.38 1.73
N ARG A 79 -12.47 24.06 0.91
CA ARG A 79 -12.84 25.37 0.34
C ARG A 79 -14.08 25.28 -0.54
N MET A 80 -14.21 24.22 -1.35
CA MET A 80 -15.38 23.98 -2.18
C MET A 80 -16.64 23.77 -1.33
N LEU A 81 -16.52 22.96 -0.28
CA LEU A 81 -17.61 22.67 0.66
C LEU A 81 -18.07 23.91 1.43
N ARG A 82 -17.13 24.75 1.88
CA ARG A 82 -17.43 26.03 2.55
C ARG A 82 -18.20 27.01 1.64
N ARG A 83 -17.96 27.00 0.33
CA ARG A 83 -18.71 27.82 -0.64
C ARG A 83 -20.11 27.28 -0.94
N HIS A 84 -20.32 25.97 -0.80
CA HIS A 84 -21.59 25.31 -1.07
C HIS A 84 -22.09 24.50 0.14
N PRO A 85 -22.42 25.17 1.26
CA PRO A 85 -22.69 24.52 2.54
C PRO A 85 -23.91 23.59 2.55
N LYS A 86 -24.86 23.76 1.62
CA LYS A 86 -26.02 22.88 1.45
C LYS A 86 -25.65 21.43 1.05
N TYR A 87 -24.46 21.20 0.49
CA TYR A 87 -24.04 19.88 0.02
C TYR A 87 -23.09 19.16 0.99
N ILE A 88 -22.76 19.77 2.13
CA ILE A 88 -21.85 19.19 3.13
C ILE A 88 -22.37 17.83 3.63
N THR A 89 -23.66 17.72 3.92
CA THR A 89 -24.27 16.47 4.43
C THR A 89 -24.22 15.31 3.44
N PHE A 90 -24.06 15.59 2.14
CA PHE A 90 -23.91 14.58 1.09
C PHE A 90 -22.44 14.29 0.75
N LEU A 91 -21.59 15.31 0.66
CA LEU A 91 -20.19 15.15 0.27
C LEU A 91 -19.25 14.74 1.42
N ALA A 92 -19.52 15.18 2.65
CA ALA A 92 -18.63 14.96 3.80
C ALA A 92 -19.00 13.73 4.64
N ARG A 93 -19.89 12.86 4.16
CA ARG A 93 -20.40 11.70 4.92
C ARG A 93 -19.55 10.42 4.78
N TRP A 94 -18.33 10.51 4.24
CA TRP A 94 -17.38 9.40 4.11
C TRP A 94 -15.96 9.84 4.47
#